data_AF-A0A401NY51-F1
#
_entry.id   AF-A0A401NY51-F1
#
_cell.length_a   1.000
_cell.length_b   1.000
_cell.length_c   1.000
_cell.angle_alpha   90.00
_cell.angle_beta   90.00
_cell.angle_gamma   90.00
#
_symmetry.space_group_name_H-M   'P 1'
#
loop_
_entity.id
_entity.type
_entity.pdbx_description
1 polymer ?
#
loop_
_entity_poly.entity_id
_entity_poly.type
_entity_poly.pdbx_seq_one_letter_code
_entity_poly.pdbx_strand_id
1 'polypeptide(L)'
;SKIIVKESVGLLEDEEALMRPGRIDRIIYVPLPDAATRAEIFKLQFRSMPISDDVSLDYLVARTQKYSGAEITALCREAALLALQEDLQAKIIMTRHFEQSLEIVTPRIPKKLMDFFENYQQQSGLHNL
;
A
#
# COMPACT_ATOMS: atom_id res chain seq x y z
N SER A 1 17.68 23.03 3.62
CA SER A 1 16.52 22.59 2.83
C SER A 1 15.92 21.36 3.46
N LYS A 2 14.59 21.31 3.65
CA LYS A 2 13.90 20.13 4.21
C LYS A 2 13.23 19.36 3.06
N ILE A 3 13.56 18.08 2.92
CA ILE A 3 12.86 17.15 2.02
C ILE A 3 11.73 16.51 2.82
N ILE A 4 10.51 16.58 2.31
CA ILE A 4 9.38 15.82 2.87
C ILE A 4 9.12 14.66 1.91
N VAL A 5 9.39 13.44 2.39
CA VAL A 5 8.89 12.21 1.76
C VAL A 5 7.55 11.93 2.41
N LYS A 6 6.46 12.05 1.65
CA LYS A 6 5.11 11.71 2.12
C LYS A 6 4.51 10.65 1.19
N GLU A 7 4.08 9.54 1.78
CA GLU A 7 3.26 8.54 1.08
C GLU A 7 1.89 9.14 0.71
N SER A 8 1.26 8.55 -0.31
CA SER A 8 -0.02 9.01 -0.88
C SER A 8 -1.16 9.09 0.15
N VAL A 9 -1.01 8.52 1.34
CA VAL A 9 -2.01 8.51 2.42
C VAL A 9 -2.03 9.78 3.28
N GLY A 10 -1.03 10.67 3.18
CA GLY A 10 -0.82 11.78 4.13
C GLY A 10 -1.03 13.21 3.58
N LEU A 11 -1.75 13.37 2.47
CA LEU A 11 -1.82 14.64 1.71
C LEU A 11 -3.11 15.45 1.90
N LEU A 12 -4.13 14.90 2.54
CA LEU A 12 -5.48 15.49 2.50
C LEU A 12 -5.71 16.68 3.45
N GLU A 13 -4.81 16.96 4.38
CA GLU A 13 -5.11 17.93 5.45
C GLU A 13 -4.48 19.34 5.29
N ASP A 14 -3.54 19.57 4.35
CA ASP A 14 -2.80 20.85 4.37
C ASP A 14 -2.23 21.30 3.00
N GLU A 15 -3.06 21.26 1.95
CA GLU A 15 -2.67 21.67 0.58
C GLU A 15 -2.19 23.15 0.51
N GLU A 16 -2.88 24.06 1.20
CA GLU A 16 -2.60 25.50 1.17
C GLU A 16 -1.38 25.90 2.03
N ALA A 17 -1.10 25.14 3.11
CA ALA A 17 -0.03 25.45 4.04
C ALA A 17 1.35 24.98 3.55
N LEU A 18 1.39 23.88 2.79
CA LEU A 18 2.61 23.31 2.22
C LEU A 18 3.16 24.14 1.04
N MET A 19 2.29 24.87 0.31
CA MET A 19 2.66 25.62 -0.89
C MET A 19 3.08 27.08 -0.62
N ARG A 20 3.25 27.49 0.65
CA ARG A 20 3.70 28.85 0.97
C ARG A 20 5.16 29.06 0.52
N PRO A 21 5.45 30.12 -0.27
CA PRO A 21 6.81 30.44 -0.68
C PRO A 21 7.76 30.58 0.52
N GLY A 22 8.90 29.88 0.51
CA GLY A 22 9.99 30.04 1.48
C GLY A 22 10.18 28.92 2.53
N ARG A 23 9.46 27.79 2.46
CA ARG A 23 9.64 26.66 3.41
C ARG A 23 9.84 25.27 2.80
N ILE A 24 9.28 24.99 1.63
CA ILE A 24 9.36 23.68 0.96
C ILE A 24 9.83 23.90 -0.48
N ASP A 25 11.06 23.52 -0.77
CA ASP A 25 11.70 23.80 -2.08
C ASP A 25 11.47 22.67 -3.10
N ARG A 26 11.11 21.46 -2.64
CA ARG A 26 10.91 20.26 -3.48
C ARG A 26 9.89 19.30 -2.86
N ILE A 27 8.90 18.87 -3.64
CA ILE A 27 7.96 17.79 -3.30
C ILE A 27 8.41 16.55 -4.09
N ILE A 28 8.67 15.45 -3.39
CA ILE A 28 8.95 14.15 -4.02
C ILE A 28 7.68 13.32 -3.93
N TYR A 29 7.04 13.09 -5.07
CA TYR A 29 5.93 12.16 -5.16
C TYR A 29 6.46 10.73 -5.27
N VAL A 30 5.94 9.82 -4.44
CA VAL A 30 6.17 8.38 -4.56
C VAL A 30 4.89 7.74 -5.07
N PRO A 31 4.90 7.13 -6.27
CA PRO A 31 3.71 6.51 -6.84
C PRO A 31 3.30 5.27 -6.05
N LEU A 32 2.05 4.83 -6.27
CA LEU A 32 1.60 3.53 -5.79
C LEU A 32 2.42 2.40 -6.40
N PRO A 33 2.68 1.30 -5.65
CA PRO A 33 3.46 0.19 -6.17
C PRO A 33 2.71 -0.51 -7.31
N ASP A 34 3.44 -0.81 -8.37
CA ASP A 34 2.97 -1.65 -9.46
C ASP A 34 2.84 -3.13 -9.02
N ALA A 35 2.36 -3.99 -9.91
CA ALA A 35 2.14 -5.40 -9.59
C ALA A 35 3.42 -6.11 -9.12
N ALA A 36 4.56 -5.84 -9.77
CA ALA A 36 5.84 -6.43 -9.42
C ALA A 36 6.31 -5.99 -8.02
N THR A 37 6.20 -4.69 -7.73
CA THR A 37 6.54 -4.12 -6.43
C THR A 37 5.64 -4.67 -5.32
N ARG A 38 4.32 -4.80 -5.59
CA ARG A 38 3.40 -5.44 -4.64
C ARG A 38 3.77 -6.90 -4.36
N ALA A 39 4.16 -7.67 -5.39
CA ALA A 39 4.62 -9.04 -5.22
C ALA A 39 5.85 -9.13 -4.29
N GLU A 40 6.81 -8.22 -4.43
CA GLU A 40 7.98 -8.17 -3.54
C GLU A 40 7.61 -7.79 -2.10
N ILE A 41 6.66 -6.87 -1.90
CA ILE A 41 6.16 -6.53 -0.56
C ILE A 41 5.50 -7.75 0.09
N PHE A 42 4.66 -8.49 -0.64
CA PHE A 42 4.07 -9.74 -0.16
C PHE A 42 5.13 -10.78 0.20
N LYS A 43 6.10 -11.02 -0.69
CA LYS A 43 7.23 -11.94 -0.42
C LYS A 43 7.98 -11.55 0.85
N LEU A 44 8.19 -10.25 1.09
CA LEU A 44 8.82 -9.76 2.32
C LEU A 44 7.98 -10.09 3.56
N GLN A 45 6.67 -9.87 3.52
CA GLN A 45 5.78 -10.23 4.64
C GLN A 45 5.79 -11.75 4.89
N PHE A 46 5.69 -12.55 3.82
CA PHE A 46 5.61 -14.01 3.89
C PHE A 46 6.86 -14.65 4.50
N ARG A 47 8.04 -14.02 4.40
CA ARG A 47 9.26 -14.50 5.09
C ARG A 47 9.11 -14.54 6.62
N SER A 48 8.20 -13.74 7.18
CA SER A 48 7.99 -13.62 8.62
C SER A 48 6.73 -14.32 9.12
N MET A 49 6.00 -15.00 8.23
CA MET A 49 4.67 -15.55 8.51
C MET A 49 4.57 -17.00 8.01
N PRO A 50 3.97 -17.92 8.78
CA PRO A 50 3.75 -19.27 8.30
C PRO A 50 2.55 -19.27 7.34
N ILE A 51 2.83 -19.18 6.04
CA ILE A 51 1.82 -19.18 4.98
C ILE A 51 1.66 -20.59 4.42
N SER A 52 0.42 -20.99 4.16
CA SER A 52 0.08 -22.28 3.57
C SER A 52 0.39 -22.30 2.07
N ASP A 53 0.70 -23.48 1.52
CA ASP A 53 1.00 -23.67 0.09
C ASP A 53 -0.21 -23.43 -0.83
N ASP A 54 -1.43 -23.38 -0.28
CA ASP A 54 -2.64 -23.04 -1.04
C ASP A 54 -2.73 -21.54 -1.38
N VAL A 55 -1.94 -20.69 -0.70
CA VAL A 55 -1.99 -19.23 -0.90
C VAL A 55 -1.24 -18.84 -2.17
N SER A 56 -2.00 -18.41 -3.18
CA SER A 56 -1.44 -17.90 -4.43
C SER A 56 -1.02 -16.44 -4.32
N LEU A 57 0.28 -16.18 -4.46
CA LEU A 57 0.83 -14.82 -4.53
C LEU A 57 0.25 -14.02 -5.70
N ASP A 58 0.16 -14.64 -6.89
CA ASP A 58 -0.34 -13.99 -8.09
C ASP A 58 -1.81 -13.56 -7.91
N TYR A 59 -2.60 -14.40 -7.23
CA TYR A 59 -3.97 -14.06 -6.89
C TYR A 59 -4.05 -12.83 -5.98
N LEU A 60 -3.25 -12.77 -4.91
CA LEU A 60 -3.22 -11.63 -4.01
C LEU A 60 -2.76 -10.34 -4.71
N VAL A 61 -1.76 -10.42 -5.57
CA VAL A 61 -1.28 -9.27 -6.36
C VAL A 61 -2.35 -8.75 -7.31
N ALA A 62 -3.13 -9.64 -7.94
CA ALA A 62 -4.24 -9.27 -8.82
C ALA A 62 -5.38 -8.61 -8.05
N ARG A 63 -5.65 -9.04 -6.81
CA ARG A 63 -6.75 -8.52 -5.96
C ARG A 63 -6.42 -7.20 -5.23
N THR A 64 -5.15 -6.81 -5.20
CA THR A 64 -4.66 -5.64 -4.44
C THR A 64 -4.27 -4.47 -5.33
N GLN A 65 -4.95 -4.31 -6.48
CA GLN A 65 -4.73 -3.13 -7.31
C GLN A 65 -4.98 -1.85 -6.51
N LYS A 66 -4.08 -0.86 -6.65
CA LYS A 66 -4.09 0.43 -5.92
C LYS A 66 -3.75 0.35 -4.43
N TYR A 67 -3.35 -0.81 -3.92
CA TYR A 67 -2.84 -0.89 -2.56
C TYR A 67 -1.44 -0.27 -2.50
N SER A 68 -1.23 0.56 -1.49
CA SER A 68 0.07 0.97 -0.97
C SER A 68 0.76 -0.18 -0.22
N GLY A 69 2.05 -0.01 0.08
CA GLY A 69 2.78 -0.98 0.92
C GLY A 69 2.21 -1.11 2.33
N ALA A 70 1.67 -0.03 2.89
CA ALA A 70 1.00 -0.03 4.18
C ALA A 70 -0.26 -0.90 4.18
N GLU A 71 -1.06 -0.84 3.11
CA GLU A 71 -2.28 -1.65 2.98
C GLU A 71 -1.96 -3.14 2.77
N ILE A 72 -0.94 -3.48 2.00
CA ILE A 72 -0.50 -4.88 1.87
C ILE A 72 -0.01 -5.43 3.22
N THR A 73 0.73 -4.62 3.97
CA THR A 73 1.18 -4.98 5.31
C THR A 73 -0.01 -5.18 6.26
N ALA A 74 -0.99 -4.28 6.21
CA ALA A 74 -2.21 -4.39 7.00
C ALA A 74 -3.02 -5.64 6.62
N LEU A 75 -3.15 -5.94 5.33
CA LEU A 75 -3.80 -7.14 4.80
C LEU A 75 -3.15 -8.41 5.38
N CYS A 76 -1.82 -8.51 5.32
CA CYS A 76 -1.12 -9.69 5.86
C CYS A 76 -1.33 -9.84 7.37
N ARG A 77 -1.28 -8.74 8.13
CA ARG A 77 -1.53 -8.75 9.57
C ARG A 77 -2.96 -9.17 9.91
N GLU A 78 -3.93 -8.64 9.20
CA GLU A 78 -5.34 -8.97 9.38
C GLU A 78 -5.60 -10.46 9.06
N ALA A 79 -5.01 -10.99 7.98
CA ALA A 79 -5.09 -12.42 7.68
C ALA A 79 -4.50 -13.30 8.80
N ALA A 80 -3.40 -12.88 9.44
CA ALA A 80 -2.85 -13.58 10.60
C ALA A 80 -3.78 -13.52 11.83
N LEU A 81 -4.42 -12.38 12.07
CA LEU A 81 -5.38 -12.22 13.16
C LEU A 81 -6.62 -13.09 12.94
N LEU A 82 -7.14 -13.13 11.71
CA LEU A 82 -8.27 -13.98 11.33
C LEU A 82 -7.95 -15.47 11.55
N ALA A 83 -6.73 -15.91 11.20
CA ALA A 83 -6.27 -17.27 11.49
C ALA A 83 -6.32 -17.60 12.99
N LEU A 84 -5.83 -16.67 13.83
CA LEU A 84 -5.83 -16.83 15.29
C LEU A 84 -7.24 -16.74 15.89
N GLN A 85 -8.14 -15.97 15.30
CA GLN A 85 -9.54 -15.89 15.71
C GLN A 85 -10.29 -17.19 15.37
N GLU A 86 -9.96 -17.83 14.25
CA GLU A 86 -10.51 -19.14 13.88
C GLU A 86 -10.00 -20.24 14.82
N ASP A 87 -8.68 -20.27 15.10
CA ASP A 87 -8.05 -21.20 16.02
C ASP A 87 -6.86 -20.55 16.73
N LEU A 88 -6.90 -20.45 18.06
CA LEU A 88 -5.81 -19.89 18.87
C LEU A 88 -4.50 -20.71 18.76
N GLN A 89 -4.57 -21.96 18.31
CA GLN A 89 -3.43 -22.82 18.04
C GLN A 89 -3.04 -22.86 16.55
N ALA A 90 -3.63 -21.99 15.72
CA ALA A 90 -3.32 -21.91 14.30
C ALA A 90 -1.81 -21.72 14.08
N LYS A 91 -1.22 -22.65 13.33
CA LYS A 91 0.21 -22.62 12.98
C LYS A 91 0.47 -22.06 11.59
N ILE A 92 -0.56 -21.97 10.76
CA ILE A 92 -0.45 -21.65 9.33
C ILE A 92 -1.64 -20.76 8.92
N ILE A 93 -1.37 -19.77 8.08
CA ILE A 93 -2.35 -18.86 7.50
C ILE A 93 -2.73 -19.38 6.10
N MET A 94 -4.02 -19.63 5.88
CA MET A 94 -4.57 -20.22 4.66
C MET A 94 -5.26 -19.17 3.77
N THR A 95 -5.60 -19.55 2.54
CA THR A 95 -6.20 -18.64 1.55
C THR A 95 -7.46 -17.95 2.08
N ARG A 96 -8.34 -18.66 2.78
CA ARG A 96 -9.59 -18.10 3.33
C ARG A 96 -9.36 -16.89 4.24
N HIS A 97 -8.27 -16.87 5.02
CA HIS A 97 -7.98 -15.74 5.91
C HIS A 97 -7.57 -14.50 5.10
N PHE A 98 -6.86 -14.68 3.98
CA PHE A 98 -6.56 -13.59 3.07
C PHE A 98 -7.80 -13.11 2.32
N GLU A 99 -8.71 -14.00 1.92
CA GLU A 99 -9.98 -13.63 1.29
C GLU A 99 -10.82 -12.75 2.21
N GLN A 100 -10.99 -13.16 3.47
CA GLN A 100 -11.66 -12.36 4.49
C GLN A 100 -10.94 -11.03 4.74
N SER A 101 -9.60 -11.05 4.81
CA SER A 101 -8.80 -9.85 4.98
C SER A 101 -8.97 -8.83 3.84
N LEU A 102 -9.12 -9.29 2.59
CA LEU A 102 -9.34 -8.44 1.41
C LEU A 102 -10.68 -7.70 1.46
N GLU A 103 -11.66 -8.21 2.20
CA GLU A 103 -12.93 -7.53 2.44
C GLU A 103 -12.81 -6.43 3.51
N ILE A 104 -11.92 -6.62 4.49
CA ILE A 104 -11.72 -5.71 5.61
C ILE A 104 -10.77 -4.57 5.25
N VAL A 105 -9.64 -4.89 4.60
CA VAL A 105 -8.60 -3.93 4.27
C VAL A 105 -8.88 -3.36 2.89
N THR A 106 -9.33 -2.12 2.81
CA THR A 106 -9.61 -1.42 1.55
C THR A 106 -8.56 -0.35 1.27
N PRO A 107 -8.27 -0.06 -0.02
CA PRO A 107 -7.36 1.01 -0.39
C PRO A 107 -7.95 2.37 0.03
N ARG A 108 -7.17 3.13 0.80
CA ARG A 108 -7.53 4.38 1.47
C ARG A 108 -7.22 5.61 0.62
N ILE A 109 -6.51 5.46 -0.49
CA ILE A 109 -6.11 6.59 -1.33
C ILE A 109 -7.29 7.00 -2.22
N PRO A 110 -7.84 8.23 -2.05
CA PRO A 110 -8.98 8.67 -2.84
C PRO A 110 -8.61 8.82 -4.32
N LYS A 111 -9.56 8.52 -5.21
CA LYS A 111 -9.38 8.70 -6.66
C LYS A 111 -8.94 10.12 -7.04
N LYS A 112 -9.52 11.15 -6.40
CA LYS A 112 -9.12 12.55 -6.64
C LYS A 112 -7.63 12.79 -6.44
N LEU A 113 -7.03 12.15 -5.45
CA LEU A 113 -5.61 12.32 -5.16
C LEU A 113 -4.74 11.61 -6.20
N MET A 114 -5.16 10.44 -6.68
CA MET A 114 -4.51 9.77 -7.80
C MET A 114 -4.56 10.62 -9.08
N ASP A 115 -5.75 11.14 -9.42
CA ASP A 115 -5.96 11.99 -10.60
C ASP A 115 -5.12 13.28 -10.53
N PHE A 116 -4.99 13.87 -9.33
CA PHE A 116 -4.14 15.05 -9.12
C PHE A 116 -2.67 14.74 -9.44
N PHE A 117 -2.13 13.61 -8.98
CA PHE A 117 -0.73 13.26 -9.20
C PHE A 117 -0.42 12.86 -10.64
N GLU A 118 -1.33 12.15 -11.33
CA GLU A 118 -1.18 11.88 -12.76
C GLU A 118 -1.07 13.20 -13.55
N ASN A 119 -1.96 14.16 -13.27
CA ASN A 119 -1.93 15.47 -13.91
C ASN A 119 -0.66 16.26 -13.55
N TYR A 120 -0.23 16.22 -12.29
CA TYR A 120 0.98 16.89 -11.84
C TYR A 120 2.24 16.31 -12.50
N GLN A 121 2.36 14.98 -12.61
CA GLN A 121 3.47 14.34 -13.32
C GLN A 121 3.52 14.74 -14.80
N GLN A 122 2.38 14.82 -15.48
CA GLN A 122 2.31 15.24 -16.88
C GLN A 122 2.73 16.71 -17.08
N GLN A 123 2.36 17.59 -16.15
CA GLN A 123 2.66 19.03 -16.25
C GLN A 123 4.08 19.40 -15.79
N SER A 124 4.63 18.69 -14.81
CA SER A 124 5.93 19.02 -14.19
C SER A 124 7.14 18.44 -14.92
N GLY A 125 6.94 17.57 -15.91
CA GLY A 125 8.03 17.00 -16.72
C GLY A 125 8.99 16.07 -15.96
N LEU A 126 8.69 15.75 -14.69
CA LEU A 126 9.42 14.79 -13.87
C LEU A 126 9.23 13.38 -14.42
N HIS A 127 10.03 13.03 -15.43
CA HIS A 127 10.23 11.63 -15.82
C HIS A 127 10.92 10.91 -14.67
N ASN A 128 10.42 9.71 -14.34
CA ASN A 128 10.99 8.81 -13.33
C ASN A 128 12.52 8.74 -13.49
N LEU A 129 13.24 9.03 -12.41
CA LEU A 129 14.67 8.71 -12.28
C LEU A 129 14.84 7.21 -12.03
#